data_AF-A0A7C7V3M1-F1
#
_entry.id   AF-A0A7C7V3M1-F1
#
_cell.length_a   1.000
_cell.length_b   1.000
_cell.length_c   1.000
_cell.angle_alpha   90.00
_cell.angle_beta   90.00
_cell.angle_gamma   90.00
#
_symmetry.space_group_name_H-M   'P 1'
#
loop_
_entity.id
_entity.type
_entity.pdbx_description
1 polymer ?
#
loop_
_entity_poly.entity_id
_entity_poly.type
_entity_poly.pdbx_seq_one_letter_code
_entity_poly.pdbx_strand_id
1 'polypeptide(L)'
;MSLSGETVRWTQVMELREGMLTFEVTDGTSSSWGSFGGQGYLKASVATPLSDLNGYDPAVSVANSGVSYGGNRVESLTLKAVRLFTATGEELADTTPRVVHPK
;
A
#
# COMPACT_ATOMS: atom_id res chain seq x y z
N MET A 1 -0.98 15.19 -17.21
CA MET A 1 -0.88 14.38 -18.45
C MET A 1 -0.28 13.06 -18.04
N SER A 2 -0.89 11.91 -18.33
CA SER A 2 -0.29 10.59 -18.03
C SER A 2 0.63 10.15 -19.17
N LEU A 3 1.73 9.47 -18.86
CA LEU A 3 2.66 8.93 -19.86
C LEU A 3 2.37 7.45 -20.11
N SER A 4 2.33 7.04 -21.38
CA SER A 4 2.11 5.63 -21.73
C SER A 4 3.25 4.76 -21.19
N GLY A 5 2.90 3.66 -20.53
CA GLY A 5 3.87 2.74 -19.92
C GLY A 5 4.60 3.30 -18.70
N GLU A 6 4.11 4.38 -18.07
CA GLU A 6 4.72 4.90 -16.87
C GLU A 6 4.63 3.92 -15.69
N THR A 7 5.64 3.95 -14.82
CA THR A 7 5.62 3.19 -13.56
C THR A 7 5.35 4.16 -12.40
N VAL A 8 4.23 3.94 -11.72
CA VAL A 8 3.94 4.58 -10.44
C VAL A 8 4.47 3.70 -9.30
N ARG A 9 5.16 4.29 -8.34
CA ARG A 9 5.66 3.60 -7.14
C ARG A 9 5.16 4.32 -5.91
N TRP A 10 4.80 3.57 -4.87
CA TRP A 10 4.44 4.17 -3.59
C TRP A 10 4.70 3.24 -2.42
N THR A 11 4.78 3.83 -1.22
CA THR A 11 4.63 3.12 0.06
C THR A 11 3.24 3.37 0.61
N GLN A 12 2.54 2.31 0.98
CA GLN A 12 1.31 2.36 1.75
C GLN A 12 1.60 1.92 3.19
N VAL A 13 1.23 2.75 4.16
CA VAL A 13 1.36 2.49 5.59
C VAL A 13 0.00 2.08 6.14
N MET A 14 -0.01 1.01 6.95
CA MET A 14 -1.16 0.58 7.73
C MET A 14 -0.88 0.90 9.20
N GLU A 15 -1.74 1.69 9.83
CA GLU A 15 -1.64 2.06 11.24
C GLU A 15 -2.94 1.71 11.95
N LEU A 16 -2.84 1.14 13.16
CA LEU A 16 -3.96 0.93 14.05
C LEU A 16 -3.79 1.81 15.28
N ARG A 17 -4.72 2.76 15.48
CA ARG A 17 -4.69 3.68 16.61
C ARG A 17 -6.11 4.06 17.03
N GLU A 18 -6.39 4.04 18.33
CA GLU A 18 -7.65 4.54 18.90
C GLU A 18 -8.90 3.89 18.27
N GLY A 19 -8.84 2.59 17.94
CA GLY A 19 -9.94 1.83 17.31
C GLY A 19 -10.13 2.11 15.81
N MET A 20 -9.19 2.82 15.18
CA MET A 20 -9.21 3.15 13.75
C MET A 20 -8.06 2.46 13.02
N LEU A 21 -8.38 1.70 11.97
CA LEU A 21 -7.42 1.21 11.00
C LEU A 21 -7.29 2.23 9.89
N THR A 22 -6.08 2.77 9.72
CA THR A 22 -5.77 3.80 8.71
C THR A 22 -4.77 3.26 7.69
N PHE A 23 -5.06 3.54 6.42
CA PHE A 23 -4.16 3.31 5.30
C PHE A 23 -3.74 4.65 4.73
N GLU A 24 -2.43 4.92 4.63
CA GLU A 24 -1.90 6.17 4.08
C GLU A 24 -0.83 5.91 3.03
N VAL A 25 -0.81 6.73 1.97
CA VAL A 25 0.30 6.76 1.02
C VAL A 25 1.33 7.80 1.47
N THR A 26 2.58 7.38 1.67
CA THR A 26 3.62 8.24 2.28
C THR A 26 4.80 8.60 1.37
N ASP A 27 5.11 7.79 0.36
CA ASP A 27 6.28 7.96 -0.51
C ASP A 27 5.97 7.57 -1.95
N GLY A 28 5.07 8.33 -2.58
CA GLY A 28 4.60 8.13 -3.95
C GLY A 28 5.47 8.87 -4.96
N THR A 29 5.76 8.23 -6.09
CA THR A 29 6.47 8.83 -7.22
C THR A 29 5.88 8.39 -8.57
N SER A 30 5.76 9.35 -9.49
CA SER A 30 5.32 9.16 -10.87
C SER A 30 6.00 10.21 -11.76
N SER A 31 6.29 9.87 -13.02
CA SER A 31 6.77 10.84 -14.00
C SER A 31 5.71 11.90 -14.36
N SER A 32 4.43 11.57 -14.22
CA SER A 32 3.30 12.43 -14.56
C SER A 32 2.82 13.31 -13.41
N TRP A 33 2.88 12.79 -12.18
CA TRP A 33 2.38 13.50 -10.98
C TRP A 33 3.50 14.07 -10.10
N GLY A 34 4.76 13.69 -10.33
CA GLY A 34 5.86 13.99 -9.43
C GLY A 34 5.80 13.15 -8.16
N SER A 35 6.28 13.70 -7.05
CA SER A 35 6.16 13.09 -5.72
C SER A 35 4.79 13.36 -5.10
N PHE A 36 4.21 12.37 -4.42
CA PHE A 36 2.91 12.48 -3.77
C PHE A 36 2.83 11.63 -2.50
N GLY A 37 1.88 11.93 -1.61
CA GLY A 37 1.79 11.28 -0.31
C GLY A 37 2.76 11.86 0.73
N GLY A 38 2.55 11.47 1.98
CA GLY A 38 3.38 11.87 3.13
C GLY A 38 2.95 13.18 3.80
N GLN A 39 1.93 13.85 3.27
CA GLN A 39 1.36 15.06 3.87
C GLN A 39 0.20 14.80 4.83
N GLY A 40 -0.20 13.53 5.04
CA GLY A 40 -1.28 13.18 5.96
C GLY A 40 -2.70 13.29 5.39
N TYR A 41 -2.90 13.50 4.08
CA TYR A 41 -4.25 13.59 3.48
C TYR A 41 -4.60 12.48 2.49
N LEU A 42 -3.61 11.80 1.89
CA LEU A 42 -3.86 10.68 0.97
C LEU A 42 -4.04 9.39 1.79
N LYS A 43 -5.15 9.33 2.55
CA LYS A 43 -5.43 8.28 3.50
C LYS A 43 -6.91 7.91 3.57
N ALA A 44 -7.17 6.69 4.02
CA ALA A 44 -8.51 6.19 4.34
C ALA A 44 -8.48 5.56 5.73
N SER A 45 -9.53 5.79 6.52
CA SER A 45 -9.64 5.24 7.88
C SER A 45 -10.99 4.56 8.06
N VAL A 46 -10.98 3.44 8.77
CA VAL A 46 -12.18 2.66 9.09
C VAL A 46 -12.16 2.24 10.56
N ALA A 47 -13.31 2.30 11.23
CA ALA A 47 -13.44 1.79 12.59
C ALA A 47 -13.27 0.26 12.59
N THR A 48 -12.57 -0.26 13.58
CA THR A 48 -12.25 -1.69 13.67
C THR A 48 -12.24 -2.18 15.12
N PRO A 49 -12.64 -3.43 15.38
CA PRO A 49 -12.46 -4.06 16.69
C PRO A 49 -11.04 -4.58 16.94
N LEU A 50 -10.13 -4.48 15.97
CA LEU A 50 -8.75 -4.95 16.11
C LEU A 50 -8.01 -4.19 17.23
N SER A 51 -7.18 -4.91 17.98
CA SER A 51 -6.28 -4.38 19.01
C SER A 51 -4.84 -4.22 18.54
N ASP A 52 -4.44 -4.96 17.51
CA ASP A 52 -3.10 -5.01 16.96
C ASP A 52 -3.13 -5.47 15.49
N LEU A 53 -1.96 -5.45 14.84
CA LEU A 53 -1.77 -5.88 13.45
C LEU A 53 -1.04 -7.23 13.34
N ASN A 54 -0.92 -8.00 14.43
CA ASN A 54 -0.15 -9.25 14.41
C ASN A 54 -0.78 -10.32 13.49
N GLY A 55 -2.07 -10.20 13.21
CA GLY A 55 -2.79 -11.05 12.24
C GLY A 55 -2.64 -10.61 10.77
N TYR A 56 -1.76 -9.66 10.45
CA TYR A 56 -1.53 -9.24 9.07
C TYR A 56 -1.00 -10.39 8.22
N ASP A 57 -1.60 -10.58 7.04
CA ASP A 57 -1.17 -11.55 6.03
C ASP A 57 -1.04 -10.84 4.66
N PRO A 58 0.14 -10.87 4.01
CA PRO A 58 0.31 -10.29 2.68
C PRO A 58 -0.57 -10.93 1.61
N ALA A 59 -0.99 -12.20 1.77
CA ALA A 59 -1.91 -12.85 0.84
C ALA A 59 -3.29 -12.17 0.82
N VAL A 60 -3.77 -11.69 1.98
CA VAL A 60 -5.01 -10.90 2.07
C VAL A 60 -4.86 -9.58 1.32
N SER A 61 -3.70 -8.92 1.45
CA SER A 61 -3.41 -7.70 0.70
C SER A 61 -3.41 -7.95 -0.81
N VAL A 62 -2.83 -9.06 -1.27
CA VAL A 62 -2.83 -9.42 -2.70
C VAL A 62 -4.25 -9.68 -3.21
N ALA A 63 -5.07 -10.41 -2.44
CA ALA A 63 -6.42 -10.77 -2.85
C ALA A 63 -7.40 -9.58 -2.87
N ASN A 64 -7.16 -8.56 -2.04
CA ASN A 64 -8.08 -7.43 -1.85
C ASN A 64 -7.55 -6.08 -2.38
N SER A 65 -6.29 -6.01 -2.82
CA SER A 65 -5.77 -4.86 -3.55
C SER A 65 -6.00 -5.03 -5.04
N GLY A 66 -6.13 -3.95 -5.78
CA GLY A 66 -6.27 -4.03 -7.22
C GLY A 66 -6.57 -2.70 -7.87
N VAL A 67 -6.62 -2.73 -9.20
CA VAL A 67 -6.97 -1.57 -10.02
C VAL A 67 -8.49 -1.59 -10.22
N SER A 68 -9.22 -0.94 -9.32
CA SER A 68 -10.70 -0.89 -9.36
C SER A 68 -11.23 0.07 -10.42
N TYR A 69 -10.41 1.02 -10.88
CA TYR A 69 -10.77 1.99 -11.92
C TYR A 69 -9.70 2.07 -13.00
N GLY A 70 -10.12 1.95 -14.26
CA GLY A 70 -9.20 2.03 -15.41
C GLY A 70 -8.23 0.85 -15.50
N GLY A 71 -8.63 -0.36 -15.05
CA GLY A 71 -7.80 -1.57 -15.11
C GLY A 71 -7.23 -1.87 -16.49
N ASN A 72 -7.98 -1.57 -17.56
CA ASN A 72 -7.52 -1.69 -18.95
C ASN A 72 -6.35 -0.75 -19.33
N ARG A 73 -5.92 0.13 -18.42
CA ARG A 73 -4.80 1.06 -18.59
C ARG A 73 -3.61 0.69 -17.70
N VAL A 74 -3.73 -0.32 -16.85
CA VAL A 74 -2.65 -0.79 -15.99
C VAL A 74 -2.18 -2.14 -16.50
N GLU A 75 -0.92 -2.19 -16.90
CA GLU A 75 -0.32 -3.44 -17.40
C GLU A 75 -0.01 -4.41 -16.26
N SER A 76 0.40 -3.92 -15.09
CA SER A 76 0.61 -4.80 -13.93
C SER A 76 0.63 -4.01 -12.63
N LEU A 77 0.38 -4.73 -11.53
CA LEU A 77 0.55 -4.24 -10.17
C LEU A 77 1.21 -5.34 -9.33
N THR A 78 2.26 -4.98 -8.59
CA THR A 78 3.03 -5.91 -7.76
C THR A 78 3.28 -5.30 -6.39
N LEU A 79 2.91 -6.06 -5.34
CA LEU A 79 3.35 -5.79 -3.97
C LEU A 79 4.81 -6.25 -3.85
N LYS A 80 5.73 -5.30 -3.68
CA LYS A 80 7.17 -5.61 -3.73
C LYS A 80 7.73 -6.14 -2.42
N ALA A 81 7.28 -5.58 -1.31
CA ALA A 81 7.72 -5.95 0.02
C ALA A 81 6.67 -5.53 1.06
N VAL A 82 6.70 -6.18 2.21
CA VAL A 82 6.01 -5.76 3.43
C VAL A 82 7.05 -5.56 4.51
N ARG A 83 6.96 -4.44 5.24
CA ARG A 83 7.77 -4.13 6.42
C ARG A 83 6.86 -3.96 7.62
N LEU A 84 7.18 -4.65 8.70
CA LEU A 84 6.46 -4.57 9.97
C LEU A 84 7.39 -3.91 10.99
N PHE A 85 6.87 -2.91 11.68
CA PHE A 85 7.57 -2.24 12.78
C PHE A 85 6.90 -2.66 14.09
N THR A 86 7.63 -3.37 14.94
CA THR A 86 7.11 -3.87 16.20
C THR A 86 7.11 -2.79 17.28
N ALA A 87 6.37 -3.01 18.37
CA ALA A 87 6.38 -2.09 19.52
C ALA A 87 7.77 -1.98 20.19
N THR A 88 8.66 -2.95 19.98
CA THR A 88 10.05 -2.91 20.47
C THR A 88 11.01 -2.19 19.52
N GLY A 89 10.52 -1.70 18.37
CA GLY A 89 11.31 -0.99 17.37
C GLY A 89 12.03 -1.90 16.37
N GLU A 90 11.74 -3.20 16.38
CA GLU A 90 12.28 -4.14 15.40
C GLU A 90 11.58 -3.96 14.04
N GLU A 91 12.37 -4.02 12.96
CA GLU A 91 11.86 -4.07 11.60
C GLU A 91 11.96 -5.51 11.08
N LEU A 92 10.81 -6.10 10.75
CA LEU A 92 10.72 -7.37 10.03
C LEU A 92 10.35 -7.09 8.59
N ALA A 93 11.03 -7.73 7.64
CA ALA A 93 10.80 -7.52 6.22
C ALA A 93 10.52 -8.83 5.48
N ASP A 94 9.41 -8.84 4.74
CA ASP A 94 9.11 -9.83 3.71
C ASP A 94 9.32 -9.18 2.35
N THR A 95 10.41 -9.56 1.68
CA THR A 95 10.81 -9.01 0.39
C THR A 95 10.34 -9.84 -0.80
N THR A 96 9.43 -10.80 -0.58
CA THR A 96 8.89 -11.66 -1.64
C THR A 96 7.91 -10.86 -2.51
N PRO A 97 8.19 -10.65 -3.80
CA PRO A 97 7.26 -9.94 -4.68
C PRO A 97 6.00 -10.78 -4.91
N ARG A 98 4.84 -10.13 -4.89
CA ARG A 98 3.53 -10.76 -5.12
C ARG A 98 2.76 -9.99 -6.18
N VAL A 99 2.35 -10.68 -7.24
CA VAL A 99 1.56 -10.10 -8.33
C VAL A 99 0.13 -9.89 -7.84
N VAL A 100 -0.34 -8.65 -7.93
CA VAL A 100 -1.72 -8.24 -7.60
C VAL A 100 -2.56 -8.13 -8.87
N HIS A 101 -1.98 -7.58 -9.94
CA HIS A 101 -2.59 -7.51 -11.26
C HIS A 101 -1.55 -7.99 -12.30
N PRO A 102 -1.81 -9.08 -13.03
CA PRO A 102 -0.90 -9.58 -14.06
C PRO A 102 -1.01 -8.76 -15.35
N LYS A 103 0.02 -8.93 -16.20
CA LYS A 103 0.07 -8.45 -17.58
C LYS A 103 -0.80 -9.28 -18.52
#